data_AF-A0A527CS40-F1
#
_entry.id   AF-A0A527CS40-F1
#
_cell.length_a   1.000
_cell.length_b   1.000
_cell.length_c   1.000
_cell.angle_alpha   90.00
_cell.angle_beta   90.00
_cell.angle_gamma   90.00
#
_symmetry.space_group_name_H-M   'P 1'
#
loop_
_entity.id
_entity.type
_entity.pdbx_description
1 polymer ?
#
loop_
_entity_poly.entity_id
_entity_poly.type
_entity_poly.pdbx_seq_one_letter_code
_entity_poly.pdbx_strand_id
1 'polypeptide(L)' 'NETVAAIVSREVADKVGPCWGLGSGVKGDPGPWQGELRNMWKPTAQEALWFHGGNLALSRFYSKFVALQIKARM' A
#
# COMPACT_ATOMS: atom_id res chain seq x y z
N ASN A 1 -10.82 -6.47 2.01
CA ASN A 1 -9.47 -6.49 2.61
C ASN A 1 -9.42 -7.41 3.82
N GLU A 2 -9.80 -8.68 3.65
CA GLU A 2 -10.03 -9.56 4.81
C GLU A 2 -8.74 -9.91 5.56
N THR A 3 -7.63 -10.11 4.86
CA THR A 3 -6.32 -10.37 5.49
C THR A 3 -5.86 -9.19 6.35
N VAL A 4 -6.13 -7.95 5.92
CA VAL A 4 -5.79 -6.74 6.68
C VAL A 4 -6.72 -6.61 7.90
N ALA A 5 -8.02 -6.91 7.73
CA ALA A 5 -9.01 -6.87 8.81
C ALA A 5 -8.74 -7.88 9.94
N ALA A 6 -7.87 -8.87 9.73
CA ALA A 6 -7.42 -9.78 10.78
C ALA A 6 -6.33 -9.16 11.71
N ILE A 7 -5.73 -8.03 11.31
CA ILE A 7 -4.58 -7.40 11.99
C ILE A 7 -4.97 -6.03 12.56
N VAL A 8 -5.81 -5.29 11.85
CA VAL A 8 -6.30 -3.95 12.24
C VAL A 8 -7.83 -3.95 12.32
N SER A 9 -8.42 -2.85 12.80
CA SER A 9 -9.88 -2.72 12.83
C SER A 9 -10.49 -2.86 11.42
N ARG A 10 -11.71 -3.39 11.35
CA ARG A 10 -12.45 -3.53 10.09
C ARG A 10 -12.56 -2.21 9.33
N GLU A 11 -12.86 -1.13 10.06
CA GLU A 11 -12.94 0.23 9.52
C GLU A 11 -11.64 0.66 8.82
N VAL A 12 -10.49 0.45 9.46
CA VAL A 12 -9.19 0.77 8.88
C VAL A 12 -8.89 -0.12 7.67
N ALA A 13 -9.19 -1.41 7.77
CA ALA A 13 -8.97 -2.35 6.67
C ALA A 13 -9.80 -1.99 5.42
N ASP A 14 -11.05 -1.58 5.60
CA ASP A 14 -11.91 -1.16 4.49
C ASP A 14 -11.44 0.18 3.92
N LYS A 15 -10.97 1.12 4.75
CA LYS A 15 -10.43 2.41 4.32
C LYS A 15 -9.17 2.29 3.46
N VAL A 16 -8.29 1.34 3.74
CA VAL A 16 -7.03 1.13 3.01
C VAL A 16 -7.26 0.93 1.50
N GLY A 17 -8.31 0.21 1.11
CA GLY A 17 -8.56 -0.14 -0.30
C GLY A 17 -7.63 -1.24 -0.85
N PRO A 18 -7.62 -1.50 -2.17
CA PRO A 18 -6.92 -2.64 -2.75
C PRO A 18 -5.40 -2.66 -2.46
N CYS A 19 -4.87 -3.81 -2.06
CA CYS A 19 -3.43 -4.06 -1.94
C CYS A 19 -2.95 -4.86 -3.14
N TRP A 20 -1.77 -4.53 -3.66
CA TRP A 20 -1.21 -5.10 -4.89
C TRP A 20 -2.00 -4.77 -6.16
N GLY A 21 -1.49 -5.21 -7.31
CA GLY A 21 -2.02 -4.84 -8.63
C GLY A 21 -1.56 -3.46 -9.06
N LEU A 22 -1.28 -3.31 -10.36
CA LEU A 22 -0.85 -2.05 -10.96
C LEU A 22 -2.06 -1.15 -11.15
N GLY A 23 -2.02 0.09 -10.65
CA GLY A 23 -3.01 1.12 -10.91
C GLY A 23 -2.97 1.63 -12.34
N SER A 24 -3.38 0.79 -13.30
CA SER A 24 -2.97 0.88 -14.71
C SER A 24 -3.82 1.82 -15.58
N GLY A 25 -5.03 2.15 -15.16
CA GLY A 25 -6.00 2.94 -15.94
C GLY A 25 -6.68 2.18 -17.08
N VAL A 26 -6.34 0.90 -17.31
CA VAL A 26 -6.93 0.13 -18.42
C VAL A 26 -8.39 -0.23 -18.14
N LYS A 27 -9.15 -0.49 -19.20
CA LYS A 27 -10.56 -0.87 -19.10
C LYS A 27 -10.75 -2.04 -18.12
N GLY A 28 -11.56 -1.83 -17.10
CA GLY A 28 -11.95 -2.87 -16.13
C GLY A 28 -11.08 -2.95 -14.87
N ASP A 29 -9.99 -2.20 -14.79
CA ASP A 29 -9.25 -2.07 -13.53
C ASP A 29 -10.05 -1.07 -12.62
N PRO A 30 -10.17 -1.29 -11.29
CA PRO A 30 -10.84 -0.33 -10.41
C PRO A 30 -9.86 0.74 -9.92
N GLY A 31 -10.29 2.01 -9.89
CA GLY A 31 -9.47 3.11 -9.36
C GLY A 31 -9.07 2.91 -7.88
N PRO A 32 -8.06 3.63 -7.37
CA PRO A 32 -7.34 4.74 -8.02
C PRO A 32 -6.22 4.29 -8.98
N TRP A 33 -5.97 5.12 -9.99
CA TRP A 33 -5.00 4.92 -11.06
C TRP A 33 -3.79 5.80 -10.84
N GLN A 34 -2.64 5.20 -10.60
CA GLN A 34 -1.42 5.94 -10.24
C GLN A 34 -0.19 5.46 -11.01
N GLY A 35 -0.33 4.52 -11.94
CA GLY A 35 0.80 3.93 -12.67
C GLY A 35 1.76 3.11 -11.78
N GLU A 36 1.38 2.84 -10.54
CA GLU A 36 2.20 2.16 -9.53
C GLU A 36 1.41 1.03 -8.85
N LEU A 37 2.11 0.17 -8.13
CA LEU A 37 1.47 -0.85 -7.29
C LEU A 37 0.62 -0.20 -6.18
N ARG A 38 -0.57 -0.76 -5.96
CA ARG A 38 -1.52 -0.21 -4.98
C ARG A 38 -1.10 -0.53 -3.55
N ASN A 39 -1.07 0.51 -2.72
CA ASN A 39 -0.86 0.47 -1.26
C ASN A 39 0.41 -0.23 -0.75
N MET A 40 1.28 -0.75 -1.62
CA MET A 40 2.55 -1.37 -1.25
C MET A 40 3.66 -0.34 -1.25
N TRP A 41 4.41 -0.27 -0.14
CA TRP A 41 5.58 0.60 0.03
C TRP A 41 5.31 2.11 -0.19
N LYS A 42 4.04 2.52 -0.07
CA LYS A 42 3.58 3.90 -0.17
C LYS A 42 2.50 4.18 0.88
N PRO A 43 2.19 5.45 1.18
CA PRO A 43 1.15 5.77 2.16
C PRO A 43 -0.19 5.21 1.69
N THR A 44 -0.94 4.62 2.63
CA THR A 44 -2.32 4.18 2.38
C THR A 44 -3.30 5.35 2.59
N ALA A 45 -4.58 5.14 2.32
CA ALA A 45 -5.62 6.11 2.66
C ALA A 45 -5.80 6.29 4.18
N GLN A 46 -5.36 5.31 4.99
CA GLN A 46 -5.27 5.50 6.44
C GLN A 46 -3.98 6.26 6.78
N GLU A 47 -4.13 7.29 7.60
CA GLU A 47 -3.01 8.11 8.03
C GLU A 47 -1.97 7.27 8.80
N ALA A 48 -0.69 7.59 8.58
CA ALA A 48 0.44 6.95 9.22
C ALA A 48 0.52 5.42 9.06
N LEU A 49 -0.08 4.86 8.00
CA LEU A 49 -0.05 3.44 7.69
C LEU A 49 0.61 3.14 6.34
N TRP A 50 1.53 2.17 6.36
CA TRP A 50 2.22 1.60 5.20
C TRP A 50 2.18 0.08 5.26
N PHE A 51 2.19 -0.57 4.10
CA PHE A 51 2.43 -2.01 4.02
C PHE A 51 3.78 -2.31 3.39
N HIS A 52 4.46 -3.27 3.99
CA HIS A 52 5.69 -3.86 3.47
C HIS A 52 5.44 -5.34 3.20
N GLY A 53 5.66 -5.78 1.96
CA GLY A 53 5.41 -7.16 1.57
C GLY A 53 6.23 -7.59 0.37
N GLY A 54 5.91 -8.76 -0.16
CA GLY A 54 6.63 -9.38 -1.29
C GLY A 54 7.85 -10.19 -0.83
N ASN A 55 8.64 -10.63 -1.80
CA ASN A 55 9.85 -11.40 -1.53
C ASN A 55 10.98 -10.52 -0.94
N LEU A 56 12.09 -11.15 -0.59
CA LEU A 56 13.25 -10.48 -0.01
C LEU A 56 13.83 -9.38 -0.93
N ALA A 57 13.82 -9.59 -2.25
CA ALA A 57 14.36 -8.62 -3.19
C ALA A 57 13.51 -7.33 -3.21
N LEU A 58 12.18 -7.46 -3.30
CA LEU A 58 11.26 -6.33 -3.21
C LEU A 58 11.37 -5.63 -1.86
N SER A 59 11.36 -6.41 -0.77
CA SER A 59 11.49 -5.86 0.58
C SER A 59 12.78 -5.05 0.74
N ARG A 60 13.92 -5.59 0.29
CA ARG A 60 15.21 -4.90 0.34
C ARG A 60 15.22 -3.61 -0.48
N PHE A 61 14.68 -3.66 -1.70
CA PHE A 61 14.65 -2.51 -2.58
C PHE A 61 13.79 -1.37 -1.99
N TYR A 62 12.59 -1.71 -1.49
CA TYR A 62 11.63 -0.71 -1.04
C TYR A 62 11.86 -0.15 0.36
N SER A 63 12.60 -0.83 1.24
CA SER A 63 12.82 -0.37 2.63
C SER A 63 13.39 1.04 2.73
N LYS A 64 14.35 1.41 1.87
CA LYS A 64 14.93 2.76 1.87
C LYS A 64 13.88 3.83 1.53
N PHE A 65 13.02 3.56 0.55
CA PHE A 65 11.98 4.49 0.12
C PHE A 65 10.93 4.68 1.20
N VAL A 66 10.47 3.60 1.83
CA VAL A 66 9.50 3.67 2.94
C VAL A 66 10.08 4.45 4.12
N ALA A 67 11.34 4.17 4.51
CA ALA A 67 12.00 4.89 5.59
C ALA A 67 12.09 6.39 5.32
N LEU A 68 12.42 6.80 4.09
CA LEU A 68 12.45 8.21 3.69
C LEU A 68 11.06 8.85 3.71
N GLN A 69 10.02 8.13 3.27
CA GLN A 69 8.63 8.63 3.34
C GLN A 69 8.17 8.86 4.78
N ILE A 70 8.50 7.94 5.70
CA ILE A 70 8.18 8.07 7.13
C ILE A 70 8.94 9.26 7.70
N LYS A 71 10.26 9.34 7.43
CA LYS A 71 11.09 10.43 7.97
C LYS A 71 10.65 11.81 7.47
N ALA A 72 10.18 11.94 6.24
CA ALA A 72 9.66 13.20 5.71
C ALA A 72 8.38 13.69 6.42
N ARG A 73 7.72 12.84 7.21
CA ARG A 73 6.50 13.14 7.97
C ARG A 73 6.76 13.28 9.49
N MET A 74 8.03 13.21 9.91
CA MET A 74 8.50 13.35 11.30
C MET A 74 9.57 14.43 11.43
#